data_AF-A0A2H9LM63-F1
#
_entry.id   AF-A0A2H9LM63-F1
#
_cell.length_a   1.000
_cell.length_b   1.000
_cell.length_c   1.000
_cell.angle_alpha   90.00
_cell.angle_beta   90.00
_cell.angle_gamma   90.00
#
_symmetry.space_group_name_H-M   'P 1'
#
loop_
_entity.id
_entity.type
_entity.pdbx_description
1 polymer ?
#
loop_
_entity_poly.entity_id
_entity_poly.type
_entity_poly.pdbx_seq_one_letter_code
_entity_poly.pdbx_strand_id
1 'polypeptide(L)' 'MAKCPKCGTVVNAPRKKWTMAGRPDKAGKRIQLEIGLFDCPKCKKAFREVLSKKKI' A
#
# COMPACT_ATOMS: atom_id res chain seq x y z
N MET A 1 3.35 -9.19 0.10
CA MET A 1 2.25 -9.77 0.90
C MET A 1 1.68 -8.70 1.81
N ALA A 2 0.38 -8.71 2.07
CA ALA A 2 -0.29 -7.78 2.98
C ALA A 2 -1.28 -8.52 3.86
N LYS A 3 -1.42 -8.08 5.11
CA LYS A 3 -2.33 -8.69 6.09
C LYS A 3 -3.66 -7.95 6.07
N CYS A 4 -4.76 -8.66 5.85
CA CYS A 4 -6.08 -8.04 5.90
C CYS A 4 -6.33 -7.46 7.30
N PRO A 5 -6.64 -6.16 7.44
CA PRO A 5 -6.81 -5.52 8.75
C PRO A 5 -8.06 -6.04 9.50
N LYS A 6 -9.01 -6.66 8.78
CA LYS A 6 -10.27 -7.14 9.37
C LYS A 6 -10.16 -8.55 9.96
N CYS A 7 -9.47 -9.47 9.28
CA CYS A 7 -9.45 -10.89 9.67
C CYS A 7 -8.05 -11.49 9.78
N GLY A 8 -7.00 -10.70 9.56
CA GLY A 8 -5.61 -11.16 9.65
C GLY A 8 -5.15 -12.10 8.53
N THR A 9 -5.98 -12.40 7.53
CA THR A 9 -5.59 -13.24 6.38
C THR A 9 -4.47 -12.57 5.60
N VAL A 10 -3.40 -13.29 5.35
CA VAL A 10 -2.29 -12.83 4.51
C VAL A 10 -2.64 -13.04 3.05
N VAL A 11 -2.55 -11.97 2.26
CA VAL A 11 -2.76 -11.98 0.81
C VAL A 11 -1.42 -11.69 0.12
N ASN A 12 -0.97 -12.59 -0.74
CA ASN A 12 0.38 -12.51 -1.31
C ASN A 12 0.51 -11.43 -2.38
N ALA A 13 -0.48 -11.33 -3.28
CA ALA A 13 -0.45 -10.45 -4.44
C ALA A 13 -1.51 -9.34 -4.36
N PRO A 14 -1.15 -8.07 -4.65
CA PRO A 14 -2.12 -7.01 -4.81
C PRO A 14 -2.85 -7.15 -6.16
N ARG A 15 -4.14 -6.79 -6.18
CA ARG A 15 -4.92 -6.62 -7.41
C ARG A 15 -4.38 -5.48 -8.28
N LYS A 16 -3.98 -4.37 -7.67
CA LYS A 16 -3.37 -3.21 -8.34
C LYS A 16 -2.30 -2.58 -7.46
N LYS A 17 -1.30 -1.98 -8.10
CA LYS A 17 -0.27 -1.18 -7.44
C LYS A 17 -0.14 0.18 -8.14
N TRP A 18 0.12 1.23 -7.37
CA TRP A 18 0.41 2.56 -7.90
C TRP A 18 1.34 3.30 -6.94
N THR A 19 1.99 4.35 -7.45
CA THR A 19 2.82 5.21 -6.62
C THR A 19 2.16 6.55 -6.35
N MET A 20 2.46 7.13 -5.20
CA MET A 20 1.96 8.43 -4.77
C MET A 20 3.10 9.21 -4.11
N ALA A 21 3.47 10.35 -4.68
CA ALA A 21 4.41 11.27 -4.06
C ALA A 21 3.68 12.19 -3.08
N GLY A 22 4.14 12.23 -1.84
CA GLY A 22 3.61 13.10 -0.79
C GLY A 22 4.11 14.55 -0.93
N ARG A 23 3.74 15.36 0.07
CA ARG A 23 4.20 16.75 0.20
C ARG A 23 5.73 16.81 0.31
N PRO A 24 6.40 17.74 -0.40
CA PRO A 24 7.83 17.95 -0.23
C PRO A 24 8.19 18.41 1.18
N ASP A 25 9.35 17.98 1.66
CA ASP A 25 9.95 18.47 2.91
C ASP A 25 10.53 19.89 2.73
N LYS A 26 11.07 20.47 3.81
CA LYS A 26 11.71 21.79 3.77
C LYS A 26 12.89 21.89 2.80
N ALA A 27 13.49 20.76 2.42
CA ALA A 27 14.59 20.66 1.46
C ALA A 27 14.11 20.31 0.03
N GLY A 28 12.79 20.28 -0.21
CA GLY A 28 12.20 19.98 -1.52
C GLY A 28 12.10 18.48 -1.87
N LYS A 29 12.57 17.58 -1.00
CA LYS A 29 12.53 16.13 -1.23
C LYS A 29 11.15 15.58 -0.95
N ARG A 30 10.68 14.62 -1.74
CA ARG A 30 9.35 14.01 -1.58
C ARG A 30 9.49 12.57 -1.11
N ILE A 31 8.48 12.09 -0.40
CA ILE A 31 8.36 10.66 -0.10
C ILE A 31 7.38 10.06 -1.12
N GLN A 32 7.87 9.17 -1.96
CA GLN A 32 7.07 8.33 -2.84
C GLN A 32 6.67 7.06 -2.09
N LEU A 33 5.37 6.85 -1.97
CA LEU A 33 4.77 5.63 -1.43
C LEU A 33 4.34 4.74 -2.59
N GLU A 34 4.64 3.45 -2.51
CA GLU A 34 4.00 2.45 -3.35
C GLU A 34 2.85 1.81 -2.55
N ILE A 35 1.64 1.89 -3.09
CA ILE A 35 0.43 1.39 -2.44
C ILE A 35 -0.09 0.21 -3.25
N GLY A 36 -0.39 -0.89 -2.57
CA GLY A 36 -1.07 -2.05 -3.13
C GLY A 36 -2.54 -2.10 -2.69
N LEU A 37 -3.45 -2.34 -3.62
CA LEU A 37 -4.84 -2.71 -3.34
C LEU A 37 -4.95 -4.23 -3.36
N PHE A 38 -5.48 -4.81 -2.28
CA PHE A 38 -5.64 -6.25 -2.09
C PHE A 38 -7.11 -6.60 -1.90
N ASP A 39 -7.52 -7.75 -2.39
CA ASP A 39 -8.84 -8.32 -2.12
C ASP A 39 -8.68 -9.48 -1.13
N CYS A 40 -9.34 -9.39 0.03
CA CYS A 40 -9.27 -10.44 1.01
C CYS A 40 -10.18 -11.61 0.62
N PRO A 41 -9.67 -12.85 0.45
CA PRO A 41 -10.49 -14.00 0.05
C PRO A 41 -11.49 -14.41 1.13
N LYS A 42 -11.18 -14.20 2.42
CA LYS A 42 -12.10 -14.51 3.53
C LYS A 42 -13.18 -13.46 3.71
N CYS A 43 -12.81 -12.17 3.71
CA CYS A 43 -13.76 -11.08 3.95
C CYS A 43 -14.50 -10.62 2.69
N LYS A 44 -14.02 -10.99 1.49
CA LYS A 44 -14.49 -10.47 0.20
C LYS A 44 -14.53 -8.93 0.15
N LYS A 45 -13.60 -8.28 0.86
CA LYS A 45 -13.45 -6.83 0.93
C LYS A 45 -12.07 -6.42 0.45
N ALA A 46 -12.02 -5.29 -0.24
CA ALA A 46 -10.78 -4.66 -0.65
C ALA A 46 -10.13 -3.88 0.51
N PHE A 47 -8.81 -3.87 0.56
CA PHE A 47 -8.02 -3.07 1.49
C PHE A 47 -6.73 -2.58 0.83
N ARG A 48 -6.15 -1.49 1.35
CA ARG A 48 -4.91 -0.91 0.83
C ARG A 48 -3.80 -1.09 1.84
N GLU A 49 -2.59 -1.37 1.36
CA GLU A 49 -1.39 -1.50 2.17
C GLU A 49 -0.23 -0.74 1.50
N VAL A 50 0.63 -0.12 2.32
CA VAL A 50 1.86 0.52 1.80
C VAL A 50 2.92 -0.56 1.61
N LEU A 51 3.36 -0.76 0.38
CA LEU A 51 4.35 -1.77 0.01
C LEU A 51 5.77 -1.27 0.17
N SER A 52 6.01 0.00 -0.18
CA SER A 52 7.33 0.61 -0.08
C SER A 52 7.24 2.11 0.14
N LYS A 53 8.29 2.69 0.73
CA LYS A 53 8.48 4.13 0.89
C LYS A 53 9.88 4.49 0.39
N LYS A 54 9.98 5.43 -0.53
CA LYS A 54 11.26 5.91 -1.08
C LYS A 54 11.32 7.42 -1.04
N LYS A 55 12.47 7.99 -0.67
CA LYS A 55 12.72 9.43 -0.83
C LYS A 55 13.15 9.70 -2.28
N ILE A 56 12.53 10.70 -2.90
CA ILE A 56 12.83 11.21 -4.25
C ILE A 56 13.14 12.70 -4.19
#